data_AF-V8D2W0-F1
#
_entry.id   AF-V8D2W0-F1
#
_cell.length_a   1.000
_cell.length_b   1.000
_cell.length_c   1.000
_cell.angle_alpha   90.00
_cell.angle_beta   90.00
_cell.angle_gamma   90.00
#
_symmetry.space_group_name_H-M   'P 1'
#
loop_
_entity.id
_entity.type
_entity.pdbx_description
1 polymer ?
#
loop_
_entity_poly.entity_id
_entity_poly.type
_entity_poly.pdbx_seq_one_letter_code
_entity_poly.pdbx_strand_id
1 'polypeptide(L)'
;MAHVEMTSAPPTRLVLRFADVGVATYASLRVVGEPARTVTWVVEEPFVLAAIEQVADALPSPRDGETMVDALRRSLLSGPFSDPSTELRASYHLGLLLLSQQAWSLLLECVAAVRPVLHLTPTARLAQIPFALLALPSVYPTADQLVRAKAGAVSATGEVLARLPWKADDLTAYTEGYRLMELVDLVMSPPANIVNAPRRPARWEERRTSPPVLILDPRVPGQTPSSPLGSVLGRPSPDSLVSEHFAGALARHTVYPPVSDTVELFRRRDTDRNWLSVVLQDKPSRMLFVGHASAASSEVGYAERSALHLSCTALHPGLADPVGSHRPWTAADLLADTGRWPMPPRVALVACASGTDHRFDEPNGLVAAMILAGSELVTATLWSLPTTAGYRSLADGDTAIDPMGELIAAVDSAHESDDPVVVLGRWQRAQMRRWRSGDVTAHPVFWASLVTFAVPDHRA
;
A
#
# COMPACT_ATOMS: atom_id res chain seq x y z
N MET A 1 -44.71 6.15 13.53
CA MET A 1 -44.03 5.86 12.26
C MET A 1 -42.76 5.10 12.61
N ALA A 2 -42.74 3.80 12.38
CA ALA A 2 -41.55 2.98 12.61
C ALA A 2 -40.53 3.32 11.53
N HIS A 3 -39.34 3.76 11.94
CA HIS A 3 -38.17 3.82 11.06
C HIS A 3 -37.84 2.38 10.67
N VAL A 4 -38.14 2.02 9.42
CA VAL A 4 -37.59 0.82 8.80
C VAL A 4 -36.12 1.14 8.55
N GLU A 5 -35.22 0.65 9.41
CA GLU A 5 -33.82 0.49 9.06
C GLU A 5 -33.77 -0.42 7.84
N MET A 6 -33.55 0.19 6.68
CA MET A 6 -33.25 -0.53 5.45
C MET A 6 -31.81 -1.03 5.61
N THR A 7 -31.64 -2.15 6.31
CA THR A 7 -30.36 -2.85 6.39
C THR A 7 -30.02 -3.33 4.98
N SER A 8 -29.21 -2.54 4.28
CA SER A 8 -28.63 -2.97 3.00
C SER A 8 -27.90 -4.28 3.24
N ALA A 9 -28.20 -5.31 2.45
CA ALA A 9 -27.51 -6.59 2.54
C ALA A 9 -25.98 -6.37 2.54
N PRO A 10 -25.22 -7.09 3.39
CA PRO A 10 -23.78 -6.92 3.48
C PRO A 10 -23.14 -7.20 2.12
N PRO A 11 -22.01 -6.53 1.79
CA PRO A 11 -21.36 -6.71 0.50
C PRO A 11 -20.91 -8.16 0.31
N THR A 12 -21.05 -8.68 -0.91
CA THR A 12 -20.52 -9.99 -1.30
C THR A 12 -19.02 -10.05 -0.98
N ARG A 13 -18.59 -11.09 -0.27
CA ARG A 13 -17.19 -11.30 0.10
C ARG A 13 -16.52 -12.28 -0.85
N LEU A 14 -15.42 -11.86 -1.44
CA LEU A 14 -14.58 -12.64 -2.35
C LEU A 14 -13.21 -12.87 -1.70
N VAL A 15 -12.61 -14.03 -1.96
CA VAL A 15 -11.28 -14.37 -1.45
C VAL A 15 -10.40 -14.79 -2.64
N LEU A 16 -9.35 -14.03 -2.90
CA LEU A 16 -8.31 -14.31 -3.90
C LEU A 16 -7.03 -14.69 -3.18
N ARG A 17 -6.51 -15.89 -3.45
CA ARG A 17 -5.28 -16.38 -2.84
C ARG A 17 -4.31 -16.89 -3.89
N PHE A 18 -3.04 -16.58 -3.68
CA PHE A 18 -1.91 -17.16 -4.41
C PHE A 18 -1.05 -17.99 -3.45
N ALA A 19 -0.47 -19.08 -3.95
CA ALA A 19 0.43 -19.95 -3.20
C ALA A 19 1.51 -20.50 -4.13
N ASP A 20 2.78 -20.37 -3.74
CA ASP A 20 3.91 -20.87 -4.52
C ASP A 20 4.10 -22.37 -4.22
N VAL A 21 4.14 -23.20 -5.27
CA VAL A 21 4.30 -24.65 -5.16
C VAL A 21 5.26 -25.13 -6.26
N GLY A 22 6.52 -25.35 -5.87
CA GLY A 22 7.57 -25.73 -6.82
C GLY A 22 7.89 -24.60 -7.80
N VAL A 23 7.68 -24.85 -9.10
CA VAL A 23 7.97 -23.91 -10.21
C VAL A 23 6.73 -23.19 -10.72
N ALA A 24 5.69 -23.09 -9.90
CA ALA A 24 4.44 -22.46 -10.28
C ALA A 24 3.74 -21.80 -9.10
N THR A 25 2.98 -20.75 -9.39
CA THR A 25 2.10 -20.11 -8.41
C THR A 25 0.66 -20.55 -8.66
N TYR A 26 0.08 -21.28 -7.71
CA TYR A 26 -1.33 -21.66 -7.74
C TYR A 26 -2.17 -20.50 -7.25
N ALA A 27 -3.31 -20.27 -7.90
CA ALA A 27 -4.23 -19.22 -7.53
C ALA A 27 -5.67 -19.75 -7.42
N SER A 28 -6.43 -19.14 -6.53
CA SER A 28 -7.84 -19.44 -6.34
C SER A 28 -8.64 -18.18 -6.07
N LEU A 29 -9.84 -18.10 -6.64
CA LEU A 29 -10.84 -17.08 -6.36
C LEU A 29 -12.14 -17.77 -5.96
N ARG A 30 -12.74 -17.36 -4.85
CA ARG A 30 -14.02 -17.91 -4.37
C ARG A 30 -14.96 -16.86 -3.81
N VAL A 31 -16.26 -17.15 -3.89
CA VAL A 31 -17.30 -16.43 -3.16
C VAL A 31 -17.48 -17.04 -1.78
N VAL A 32 -17.39 -16.23 -0.72
CA VAL A 32 -17.55 -16.69 0.67
C VAL A 32 -19.01 -17.12 0.89
N GLY A 33 -19.20 -18.32 1.42
CA GLY A 33 -20.53 -18.91 1.63
C GLY A 33 -21.06 -19.72 0.45
N GLU A 34 -20.41 -19.67 -0.72
CA GLU A 34 -20.82 -20.37 -1.94
C GLU A 34 -19.67 -21.23 -2.51
N PRO A 35 -19.34 -22.41 -1.91
CA PRO A 35 -18.18 -23.20 -2.32
C PRO A 35 -18.17 -23.62 -3.79
N ALA A 36 -19.36 -23.82 -4.40
CA ALA A 36 -19.51 -24.14 -5.81
C ALA A 36 -19.01 -23.02 -6.75
N ARG A 37 -18.91 -21.77 -6.25
CA ARG A 37 -18.37 -20.62 -6.98
C ARG A 37 -16.91 -20.40 -6.60
N THR A 38 -16.10 -21.38 -6.95
CA THR A 38 -14.64 -21.37 -6.78
C THR A 38 -13.98 -21.67 -8.12
N VAL A 39 -13.03 -20.83 -8.51
CA VAL A 39 -12.17 -21.06 -9.68
C VAL A 39 -10.73 -21.12 -9.24
N THR A 40 -9.96 -22.02 -9.85
CA THR A 40 -8.53 -22.20 -9.60
C THR A 40 -7.76 -22.17 -10.92
N TRP A 41 -6.54 -21.66 -10.87
CA TRP A 41 -5.64 -21.65 -12.03
C TRP A 41 -4.19 -21.69 -11.56
N VAL A 42 -3.28 -21.85 -12.52
CA VAL A 42 -1.84 -21.84 -12.31
C VAL A 42 -1.25 -20.68 -13.08
N VAL A 43 -0.40 -19.90 -12.43
CA VAL A 43 0.47 -18.91 -13.05
C VAL A 43 1.86 -19.52 -13.15
N GLU A 44 2.34 -19.69 -14.37
CA GLU A 44 3.65 -20.30 -14.62
C GLU A 44 4.80 -19.34 -14.31
N GLU A 45 5.95 -19.90 -13.90
CA GLU A 45 7.15 -19.15 -13.47
C GLU A 45 7.54 -17.98 -14.39
N PRO A 46 7.61 -18.15 -15.74
CA PRO A 46 8.03 -17.05 -16.60
C PRO A 46 7.07 -15.85 -16.59
N PHE A 47 5.78 -16.09 -16.32
CA PHE A 47 4.76 -15.05 -16.23
C PHE A 47 4.81 -14.33 -14.88
N VAL A 48 5.13 -15.05 -13.80
CA VAL A 48 5.38 -14.45 -12.48
C VAL A 48 6.58 -13.51 -12.56
N LEU A 49 7.69 -13.96 -13.15
CA LEU A 49 8.89 -13.14 -13.32
C LEU A 49 8.65 -11.92 -14.22
N ALA A 50 7.91 -12.09 -15.33
CA ALA A 50 7.51 -10.99 -16.19
C ALA A 50 6.69 -9.93 -15.44
N ALA A 51 5.73 -10.34 -14.60
CA ALA A 51 4.92 -9.43 -13.80
C ALA A 51 5.77 -8.65 -12.77
N ILE A 52 6.70 -9.33 -12.10
CA ILE A 52 7.58 -8.73 -11.10
C ILE A 52 8.51 -7.69 -11.72
N GLU A 53 9.17 -8.04 -12.82
CA GLU A 53 10.11 -7.14 -13.49
C GLU A 53 9.40 -5.90 -14.03
N GLN A 54 8.20 -6.07 -14.60
CA GLN A 54 7.42 -4.94 -15.10
C GLN A 54 7.00 -3.98 -13.98
N VAL A 55 6.70 -4.49 -12.79
CA VAL A 55 6.47 -3.61 -11.63
C VAL A 55 7.78 -2.95 -11.22
N ALA A 56 8.90 -3.69 -11.10
CA ALA A 56 10.20 -3.12 -10.76
C ALA A 56 10.63 -1.98 -11.70
N ASP A 57 10.37 -2.11 -13.01
CA ASP A 57 10.58 -1.09 -14.04
C ASP A 57 9.85 0.23 -13.73
N ALA A 58 8.70 0.17 -13.08
CA ALA A 58 7.83 1.30 -12.79
C ALA A 58 8.16 2.03 -11.49
N LEU A 59 8.90 1.39 -10.58
CA LEU A 59 9.10 1.89 -9.21
C LEU A 59 10.34 2.79 -9.08
N PRO A 60 10.33 3.77 -8.15
CA PRO A 60 11.41 4.72 -7.95
C PRO A 60 12.57 4.15 -7.10
N SER A 61 12.67 2.83 -6.98
CA SER A 61 13.79 2.15 -6.33
C SER A 61 14.95 2.03 -7.30
N PRO A 62 16.18 2.44 -6.91
CA PRO A 62 17.36 2.30 -7.78
C PRO A 62 17.68 0.85 -8.09
N ARG A 63 18.05 0.61 -9.35
CA ARG A 63 18.65 -0.64 -9.82
C ARG A 63 20.17 -0.63 -9.68
N ASP A 64 20.79 -1.79 -9.89
CA ASP A 64 22.24 -1.90 -9.92
C ASP A 64 22.84 -0.96 -10.97
N GLY A 65 23.73 -0.06 -10.52
CA GLY A 65 24.35 0.97 -11.34
C GLY A 65 23.51 2.24 -11.58
N GLU A 66 22.28 2.30 -11.07
CA GLU A 66 21.39 3.45 -11.17
C GLU A 66 21.56 4.39 -9.97
N THR A 67 21.62 5.71 -10.19
CA THR A 67 21.53 6.67 -9.08
C THR A 67 20.08 6.86 -8.64
N MET A 68 19.85 7.43 -7.45
CA MET A 68 18.48 7.78 -7.01
C MET A 68 17.78 8.73 -7.98
N VAL A 69 18.51 9.65 -8.60
CA VAL A 69 17.93 10.60 -9.58
C VAL A 69 17.52 9.87 -10.86
N ASP A 70 18.33 8.91 -11.32
CA ASP A 70 18.00 8.10 -12.49
C ASP A 70 16.76 7.23 -12.23
N ALA A 71 16.67 6.63 -11.04
CA ALA A 71 15.51 5.83 -10.62
C ALA A 71 14.22 6.66 -10.58
N LEU A 72 14.29 7.89 -10.07
CA LEU A 72 13.17 8.82 -10.08
C LEU A 72 12.77 9.23 -11.50
N ARG A 73 13.75 9.53 -12.37
CA ARG A 73 13.49 9.85 -13.79
C ARG A 73 12.83 8.69 -14.51
N ARG A 74 13.32 7.46 -14.30
CA ARG A 74 12.70 6.26 -14.86
C ARG A 74 11.27 6.11 -14.38
N SER A 75 11.04 6.13 -13.07
CA SER A 75 9.70 5.92 -12.50
C SER A 75 8.67 6.96 -12.94
N LEU A 76 9.08 8.23 -13.08
CA LEU A 76 8.17 9.34 -13.37
C LEU A 76 8.05 9.71 -14.85
N LEU A 77 9.11 9.54 -15.65
CA LEU A 77 9.19 10.17 -16.98
C LEU A 77 9.35 9.19 -18.14
N SER A 78 9.77 7.94 -17.91
CA SER A 78 10.03 7.00 -19.02
C SER A 78 9.61 5.55 -18.77
N GLY A 79 9.30 5.18 -17.53
CA GLY A 79 8.93 3.83 -17.12
C GLY A 79 7.45 3.52 -17.37
N PRO A 80 7.00 2.32 -16.99
CA PRO A 80 5.62 1.88 -17.18
C PRO A 80 4.54 2.76 -16.56
N PHE A 81 4.84 3.65 -15.61
CA PHE A 81 3.89 4.59 -15.03
C PHE A 81 4.05 6.04 -15.51
N SER A 82 4.84 6.28 -16.57
CA SER A 82 5.15 7.64 -17.03
C SER A 82 4.01 8.35 -17.76
N ASP A 83 3.11 7.61 -18.42
CA ASP A 83 1.94 8.19 -19.09
C ASP A 83 0.74 7.21 -19.09
N PRO A 84 -0.49 7.68 -19.38
CA PRO A 84 -1.68 6.84 -19.31
C PRO A 84 -1.67 5.63 -20.24
N SER A 85 -1.02 5.73 -21.41
CA SER A 85 -0.95 4.64 -22.38
C SER A 85 0.05 3.56 -21.95
N THR A 86 1.22 3.95 -21.44
CA THR A 86 2.23 3.02 -20.91
C THR A 86 1.73 2.35 -19.62
N GLU A 87 1.03 3.08 -18.75
CA GLU A 87 0.39 2.51 -17.57
C GLU A 87 -0.69 1.51 -17.94
N LEU A 88 -1.58 1.85 -18.89
CA LEU A 88 -2.62 0.93 -19.34
C LEU A 88 -2.02 -0.36 -19.92
N ARG A 89 -0.91 -0.25 -20.66
CA ARG A 89 -0.17 -1.42 -21.18
C ARG A 89 0.30 -2.31 -20.05
N ALA A 90 0.91 -1.71 -19.03
CA ALA A 90 1.44 -2.44 -17.89
C ALA A 90 0.33 -3.14 -17.10
N SER A 91 -0.73 -2.39 -16.78
CA SER A 91 -1.93 -2.86 -16.09
C SER A 91 -2.64 -3.98 -16.84
N TYR A 92 -2.69 -3.90 -18.17
CA TYR A 92 -3.21 -4.94 -19.05
C TYR A 92 -2.38 -6.23 -18.97
N HIS A 93 -1.05 -6.13 -19.11
CA HIS A 93 -0.18 -7.30 -18.97
C HIS A 93 -0.33 -7.96 -17.60
N LEU A 94 -0.34 -7.19 -16.51
CA LEU A 94 -0.53 -7.75 -15.16
C LEU A 94 -1.87 -8.48 -15.03
N GLY A 95 -2.96 -7.88 -15.52
CA GLY A 95 -4.30 -8.47 -15.49
C GLY A 95 -4.40 -9.75 -16.30
N LEU A 96 -3.68 -9.82 -17.42
CA LEU A 96 -3.61 -11.00 -18.27
C LEU A 96 -2.74 -12.11 -17.68
N LEU A 97 -1.57 -11.76 -17.11
CA LEU A 97 -0.60 -12.73 -16.59
C LEU A 97 -1.06 -13.37 -15.28
N LEU A 98 -1.73 -12.60 -14.40
CA LEU A 98 -1.99 -13.02 -13.03
C LEU A 98 -3.40 -13.59 -12.79
N LEU A 99 -4.39 -13.19 -13.60
CA LEU A 99 -5.78 -13.63 -13.44
C LEU A 99 -6.25 -14.38 -14.68
N SER A 100 -6.80 -15.58 -14.48
CA SER A 100 -7.41 -16.36 -15.56
C SER A 100 -8.71 -15.72 -16.09
N GLN A 101 -9.12 -16.10 -17.29
CA GLN A 101 -10.41 -15.68 -17.86
C GLN A 101 -11.59 -16.07 -16.95
N GLN A 102 -11.54 -17.25 -16.32
CA GLN A 102 -12.58 -17.71 -15.39
C GLN A 102 -12.61 -16.86 -14.12
N ALA A 103 -11.44 -16.42 -13.61
CA ALA A 103 -11.37 -15.52 -12.46
C ALA A 103 -11.98 -14.14 -12.78
N TRP A 104 -11.66 -13.57 -13.94
CA TRP A 104 -12.29 -12.34 -14.41
C TRP A 104 -13.81 -12.48 -14.60
N SER A 105 -14.27 -13.61 -15.15
CA SER A 105 -15.70 -13.90 -15.32
C SER A 105 -16.42 -13.92 -13.97
N LEU A 106 -15.87 -14.61 -12.97
CA LEU A 106 -16.45 -14.67 -11.63
C LEU A 106 -16.47 -13.28 -10.94
N LEU A 107 -15.44 -12.45 -11.14
CA LEU A 107 -15.42 -11.07 -10.64
C LEU A 107 -16.55 -10.24 -11.26
N LEU A 108 -16.76 -10.36 -12.58
CA LEU A 108 -17.81 -9.65 -13.32
C LEU A 108 -19.22 -10.10 -12.89
N GLU A 109 -19.43 -11.39 -12.67
CA GLU A 109 -20.68 -11.93 -12.12
C GLU A 109 -21.03 -11.38 -10.73
N CYS A 110 -20.03 -10.94 -9.96
CA CYS A 110 -20.21 -10.42 -8.61
C CYS A 110 -20.35 -8.89 -8.57
N VAL A 111 -20.25 -8.20 -9.71
CA VAL A 111 -20.45 -6.74 -9.76
C VAL A 111 -21.89 -6.42 -9.38
N ALA A 112 -22.04 -5.57 -8.38
CA ALA A 112 -23.33 -5.19 -7.82
C ALA A 112 -23.34 -3.71 -7.43
N ALA A 113 -24.54 -3.16 -7.13
CA ALA A 113 -24.69 -1.76 -6.71
C ALA A 113 -23.88 -1.46 -5.44
N VAL A 114 -23.90 -2.38 -4.47
CA VAL A 114 -22.92 -2.42 -3.38
C VAL A 114 -21.75 -3.27 -3.84
N ARG A 115 -20.57 -2.65 -3.92
CA ARG A 115 -19.38 -3.28 -4.46
C ARG A 115 -18.95 -4.49 -3.61
N PRO A 116 -18.59 -5.64 -4.21
CA PRO A 116 -18.03 -6.76 -3.46
C PRO A 116 -16.67 -6.41 -2.83
N VAL A 117 -16.36 -7.08 -1.73
CA VAL A 117 -15.08 -6.94 -1.02
C VAL A 117 -14.16 -8.07 -1.45
N LEU A 118 -13.00 -7.75 -2.03
CA LEU A 118 -12.00 -8.74 -2.40
C LEU A 118 -10.88 -8.79 -1.36
N HIS A 119 -10.84 -9.90 -0.62
CA HIS A 119 -9.77 -10.24 0.31
C HIS A 119 -8.65 -10.97 -0.44
N LEU A 120 -7.52 -10.29 -0.61
CA LEU A 120 -6.34 -10.78 -1.33
C LEU A 120 -5.30 -11.34 -0.37
N THR A 121 -4.74 -12.51 -0.67
CA THR A 121 -3.51 -13.05 -0.08
C THR A 121 -2.53 -13.36 -1.21
N PRO A 122 -1.52 -12.50 -1.47
CA PRO A 122 -0.51 -12.78 -2.48
C PRO A 122 0.53 -13.76 -1.93
N THR A 123 1.41 -14.28 -2.80
CA THR A 123 2.68 -14.86 -2.36
C THR A 123 3.72 -13.77 -2.12
N ALA A 124 4.84 -14.13 -1.50
CA ALA A 124 5.95 -13.19 -1.27
C ALA A 124 6.44 -12.49 -2.52
N ARG A 125 6.49 -13.22 -3.63
CA ARG A 125 6.91 -12.72 -4.93
C ARG A 125 5.90 -11.73 -5.53
N LEU A 126 4.62 -11.94 -5.26
CA LEU A 126 3.53 -11.11 -5.78
C LEU A 126 3.10 -10.00 -4.81
N ALA A 127 3.73 -9.88 -3.64
CA ALA A 127 3.30 -8.95 -2.59
C ALA A 127 3.40 -7.46 -2.97
N GLN A 128 4.26 -7.10 -3.94
CA GLN A 128 4.38 -5.72 -4.46
C GLN A 128 3.48 -5.43 -5.66
N ILE A 129 2.79 -6.44 -6.21
CA ILE A 129 1.93 -6.23 -7.37
C ILE A 129 0.77 -5.29 -6.97
N PRO A 130 0.51 -4.22 -7.73
CA PRO A 130 -0.62 -3.34 -7.49
C PRO A 130 -1.91 -4.01 -8.01
N PHE A 131 -2.44 -5.00 -7.30
CA PHE A 131 -3.61 -5.77 -7.74
C PHE A 131 -4.81 -4.88 -8.12
N ALA A 132 -4.99 -3.76 -7.42
CA ALA A 132 -6.01 -2.76 -7.72
C ALA A 132 -5.94 -2.22 -9.17
N LEU A 133 -4.73 -2.13 -9.75
CA LEU A 133 -4.44 -1.63 -11.10
C LEU A 133 -4.65 -2.66 -12.21
N LEU A 134 -4.82 -3.95 -11.92
CA LEU A 134 -4.93 -4.97 -12.97
C LEU A 134 -6.09 -4.62 -13.90
N ALA A 135 -5.81 -4.54 -15.21
CA ALA A 135 -6.81 -4.20 -16.20
C ALA A 135 -7.47 -5.47 -16.75
N LEU A 136 -8.80 -5.42 -16.90
CA LEU A 136 -9.62 -6.48 -17.46
C LEU A 136 -9.26 -6.70 -18.93
N PRO A 137 -8.83 -7.91 -19.33
CA PRO A 137 -8.61 -8.23 -20.73
C PRO A 137 -9.93 -8.42 -21.49
N SER A 138 -10.05 -7.80 -22.66
CA SER A 138 -11.11 -8.09 -23.64
C SER A 138 -10.69 -9.17 -24.64
N VAL A 139 -9.38 -9.35 -24.82
CA VAL A 139 -8.78 -10.40 -25.67
C VAL A 139 -7.80 -11.21 -24.83
N TYR A 140 -7.82 -12.53 -25.03
CA TYR A 140 -6.91 -13.47 -24.41
C TYR A 140 -6.01 -14.12 -25.48
N PRO A 141 -4.74 -14.40 -25.18
CA PRO A 141 -3.86 -15.12 -26.07
C PRO A 141 -4.37 -16.55 -26.26
N THR A 142 -4.25 -17.04 -27.49
CA THR A 142 -4.45 -18.46 -27.80
C THR A 142 -3.42 -19.33 -27.08
N ALA A 143 -3.73 -20.62 -26.88
CA ALA A 143 -2.79 -21.57 -26.28
C ALA A 143 -1.43 -21.58 -26.99
N ASP A 144 -1.43 -21.54 -28.33
CA ASP A 144 -0.20 -21.51 -29.13
C ASP A 144 0.64 -20.24 -28.91
N GLN A 145 0.00 -19.10 -28.62
CA GLN A 145 0.70 -17.86 -28.30
C GLN A 145 1.33 -17.94 -26.90
N LEU A 146 0.63 -18.51 -25.92
CA LEU A 146 1.17 -18.73 -24.58
C LEU A 146 2.35 -19.72 -24.60
N VAL A 147 2.22 -20.82 -25.35
CA VAL A 147 3.30 -21.81 -25.52
C VAL A 147 4.53 -21.17 -26.17
N ARG A 148 4.35 -20.33 -27.20
CA ARG A 148 5.47 -19.62 -27.84
C ARG A 148 6.13 -18.59 -26.92
N ALA A 149 5.33 -17.81 -26.19
CA ALA A 149 5.86 -16.84 -25.23
C ALA A 149 6.67 -17.55 -24.12
N LYS A 150 6.18 -18.70 -23.64
CA LYS A 150 6.89 -19.56 -22.70
C LYS A 150 8.19 -20.13 -23.30
N ALA A 151 8.12 -20.71 -24.50
CA ALA A 151 9.30 -21.30 -25.14
C ALA A 151 10.40 -20.24 -25.39
N GLY A 152 10.02 -19.00 -25.73
CA GLY A 152 10.95 -17.88 -25.86
C GLY A 152 11.50 -17.36 -24.53
N ALA A 153 10.83 -17.66 -23.41
CA ALA A 153 11.27 -17.31 -22.07
C ALA A 153 12.29 -18.30 -21.49
N VAL A 154 12.48 -19.46 -22.10
CA VAL A 154 13.46 -20.47 -21.66
C VAL A 154 14.68 -20.39 -22.59
N SER A 155 15.81 -19.84 -22.11
CA SER A 155 17.06 -19.79 -22.88
C SER A 155 18.12 -20.73 -22.32
N ALA A 156 19.10 -21.11 -23.16
CA ALA A 156 20.22 -21.96 -22.76
C ALA A 156 21.13 -21.34 -21.66
N THR A 157 20.98 -20.05 -21.38
CA THR A 157 21.74 -19.29 -20.37
C THR A 157 20.90 -18.91 -19.14
N GLY A 158 19.62 -19.32 -19.07
CA GLY A 158 18.69 -18.98 -17.98
C GLY A 158 17.30 -18.54 -18.48
N GLU A 159 16.39 -18.23 -17.54
CA GLU A 159 15.06 -17.70 -17.87
C GLU A 159 15.17 -16.24 -18.35
N VAL A 160 14.55 -15.95 -19.49
CA VAL A 160 14.36 -14.61 -20.05
C VAL A 160 12.88 -14.25 -19.88
N LEU A 161 12.56 -12.97 -19.65
CA LEU A 161 11.17 -12.53 -19.44
C LEU A 161 10.26 -12.99 -20.60
N ALA A 162 9.12 -13.60 -20.28
CA ALA A 162 8.11 -13.95 -21.26
C ALA A 162 7.58 -12.68 -21.94
N ARG A 163 7.89 -12.50 -23.22
CA ARG A 163 7.35 -11.40 -24.03
C ARG A 163 6.15 -11.90 -24.81
N LEU A 164 4.97 -11.36 -24.52
CA LEU A 164 3.79 -11.59 -25.35
C LEU A 164 3.96 -10.81 -26.67
N PRO A 165 3.66 -11.41 -27.84
CA PRO A 165 3.99 -10.88 -29.17
C PRO A 165 3.09 -9.71 -29.65
N TRP A 166 2.51 -8.92 -28.76
CA TRP A 166 1.41 -8.03 -29.08
C TRP A 166 1.98 -6.71 -29.63
N LYS A 167 1.52 -6.30 -30.82
CA LYS A 167 1.84 -4.98 -31.37
C LYS A 167 1.06 -3.95 -30.56
N ALA A 168 1.75 -3.32 -29.61
CA ALA A 168 1.17 -2.53 -28.54
C ALA A 168 0.71 -1.12 -28.94
N ASP A 169 0.42 -0.92 -30.23
CA ASP A 169 0.15 0.39 -30.81
C ASP A 169 -1.32 0.80 -30.59
N ASP A 170 -2.24 -0.17 -30.45
CA ASP A 170 -3.63 0.09 -30.08
C ASP A 170 -4.12 -0.84 -28.96
N LEU A 171 -4.05 -0.36 -27.71
CA LEU A 171 -4.53 -1.08 -26.53
C LEU A 171 -6.06 -1.19 -26.45
N THR A 172 -6.79 -0.34 -27.18
CA THR A 172 -8.27 -0.34 -27.12
C THR A 172 -8.86 -1.60 -27.75
N ALA A 173 -8.11 -2.26 -28.64
CA ALA A 173 -8.47 -3.57 -29.19
C ALA A 173 -8.36 -4.72 -28.16
N TYR A 174 -7.67 -4.50 -27.04
CA TYR A 174 -7.28 -5.55 -26.09
C TYR A 174 -7.89 -5.39 -24.71
N THR A 175 -8.28 -4.16 -24.34
CA THR A 175 -8.94 -3.85 -23.07
C THR A 175 -9.77 -2.58 -23.20
N GLU A 176 -10.93 -2.56 -22.55
CA GLU A 176 -11.73 -1.35 -22.37
C GLU A 176 -11.17 -0.44 -21.25
N GLY A 177 -10.11 -0.88 -20.57
CA GLY A 177 -9.44 -0.10 -19.53
C GLY A 177 -10.06 -0.24 -18.13
N TYR A 178 -11.08 -1.09 -17.92
CA TYR A 178 -11.60 -1.35 -16.58
C TYR A 178 -10.53 -1.96 -15.67
N ARG A 179 -10.34 -1.37 -14.49
CA ARG A 179 -9.37 -1.82 -13.47
C ARG A 179 -10.06 -2.71 -12.43
N LEU A 180 -9.32 -3.60 -11.76
CA LEU A 180 -9.85 -4.44 -10.68
C LEU A 180 -10.52 -3.61 -9.58
N MET A 181 -9.94 -2.46 -9.20
CA MET A 181 -10.53 -1.54 -8.22
C MET A 181 -11.87 -0.93 -8.64
N GLU A 182 -12.21 -0.97 -9.94
CA GLU A 182 -13.51 -0.55 -10.47
C GLU A 182 -14.56 -1.67 -10.43
N LEU A 183 -14.16 -2.90 -10.09
CA LEU A 183 -15.04 -4.05 -9.90
C LEU A 183 -15.25 -4.38 -8.42
N VAL A 184 -14.21 -4.25 -7.59
CA VAL A 184 -14.20 -4.66 -6.17
C VAL A 184 -13.58 -3.60 -5.27
N ASP A 185 -13.97 -3.58 -3.99
CA ASP A 185 -13.18 -2.90 -2.96
C ASP A 185 -12.14 -3.90 -2.43
N LEU A 186 -10.87 -3.60 -2.68
CA LEU A 186 -9.75 -4.51 -2.45
C LEU A 186 -9.12 -4.30 -1.08
N VAL A 187 -8.93 -5.39 -0.33
CA VAL A 187 -8.19 -5.41 0.93
C VAL A 187 -7.17 -6.55 0.90
N MET A 188 -5.99 -6.33 1.48
CA MET A 188 -5.08 -7.43 1.79
C MET A 188 -5.55 -8.13 3.06
N SER A 189 -5.57 -9.46 3.02
CA SER A 189 -5.77 -10.26 4.22
C SER A 189 -4.47 -10.29 5.00
N PRO A 190 -4.49 -9.96 6.30
CA PRO A 190 -3.36 -10.27 7.15
C PRO A 190 -3.12 -11.80 7.15
N PRO A 191 -1.87 -12.25 7.36
CA PRO A 191 -1.55 -13.67 7.45
C PRO A 191 -2.44 -14.39 8.48
N ALA A 192 -2.82 -15.63 8.20
CA ALA A 192 -3.79 -16.35 9.03
C ALA A 192 -3.32 -16.57 10.48
N ASN A 193 -2.02 -16.78 10.69
CA ASN A 193 -1.43 -16.88 12.02
C ASN A 193 -1.55 -15.56 12.80
N ILE A 194 -1.49 -14.41 12.13
CA ILE A 194 -1.65 -13.09 12.75
C ILE A 194 -3.11 -12.84 13.14
N VAL A 195 -4.05 -13.12 12.23
CA VAL A 195 -5.50 -12.96 12.49
C VAL A 195 -5.95 -13.82 13.67
N ASN A 196 -5.45 -15.06 13.75
CA ASN A 196 -5.87 -16.03 14.76
C ASN A 196 -5.04 -15.98 16.06
N ALA A 197 -4.06 -15.08 16.17
CA ALA A 197 -3.25 -14.95 17.37
C ALA A 197 -4.05 -14.34 18.53
N PRO A 198 -3.82 -14.78 19.79
CA PRO A 198 -4.38 -14.12 20.96
C PRO A 198 -3.92 -12.65 21.02
N ARG A 199 -4.88 -11.72 21.00
CA ARG A 199 -4.63 -10.28 21.06
C ARG A 199 -5.76 -9.56 21.78
N ARG A 200 -5.51 -8.31 22.17
CA ARG A 200 -6.55 -7.41 22.70
C ARG A 200 -6.94 -6.40 21.60
N PRO A 201 -7.97 -6.69 20.78
CA PRO A 201 -8.36 -5.78 19.71
C PRO A 201 -8.84 -4.45 20.28
N ALA A 202 -8.39 -3.35 19.69
CA ALA A 202 -8.98 -2.04 19.89
C ALA A 202 -10.14 -1.88 18.91
N ARG A 203 -11.34 -1.51 19.38
CA ARG A 203 -12.51 -1.35 18.49
C ARG A 203 -12.69 0.09 18.05
N TRP A 204 -12.92 0.30 16.74
CA TRP A 204 -13.22 1.63 16.21
C TRP A 204 -14.40 2.29 16.92
N GLU A 205 -15.51 1.57 17.09
CA GLU A 205 -16.73 2.10 17.73
C GLU A 205 -16.50 2.64 19.15
N GLU A 206 -15.57 2.03 19.89
CA GLU A 206 -15.23 2.44 21.26
C GLU A 206 -14.34 3.68 21.30
N ARG A 207 -13.56 3.94 20.23
CA ARG A 207 -12.51 4.96 20.25
C ARG A 207 -12.67 6.05 19.19
N ARG A 208 -13.68 5.99 18.31
CA ARG A 208 -13.86 6.92 17.18
C ARG A 208 -13.91 8.41 17.56
N THR A 209 -14.27 8.74 18.80
CA THR A 209 -14.30 10.12 19.32
C THR A 209 -13.02 10.55 20.04
N SER A 210 -12.07 9.63 20.26
CA SER A 210 -10.80 9.94 20.92
C SER A 210 -9.88 10.74 19.99
N PRO A 211 -8.97 11.57 20.53
CA PRO A 211 -7.96 12.26 19.72
C PRO A 211 -7.11 11.30 18.87
N PRO A 212 -6.79 11.62 17.61
CA PRO A 212 -5.86 10.84 16.80
C PRO A 212 -4.41 11.14 17.17
N VAL A 213 -3.51 10.18 16.92
CA VAL A 213 -2.05 10.36 16.99
C VAL A 213 -1.52 10.68 15.60
N LEU A 214 -0.87 11.84 15.46
CA LEU A 214 -0.28 12.32 14.22
C LEU A 214 1.24 12.40 14.39
N ILE A 215 1.98 11.58 13.65
CA ILE A 215 3.45 11.61 13.58
C ILE A 215 3.82 11.99 12.15
N LEU A 216 3.99 13.29 11.91
CA LEU A 216 4.14 13.85 10.56
C LEU A 216 5.58 14.32 10.32
N ASP A 217 6.31 13.60 9.46
CA ASP A 217 7.70 13.86 9.08
C ASP A 217 8.58 14.15 10.32
N PRO A 218 8.71 13.22 11.29
CA PRO A 218 9.51 13.46 12.50
C PRO A 218 10.98 13.71 12.14
N ARG A 219 11.67 14.56 12.91
CA ARG A 219 13.11 14.74 12.73
C ARG A 219 13.84 13.50 13.25
N VAL A 220 14.49 12.80 12.33
CA VAL A 220 15.43 11.73 12.63
C VAL A 220 16.73 12.34 13.20
N PRO A 221 17.19 11.95 14.41
CA PRO A 221 18.40 12.49 15.01
C PRO A 221 19.65 12.30 14.14
N GLY A 222 20.48 13.35 14.03
CA GLY A 222 21.70 13.34 13.22
C GLY A 222 21.48 13.55 11.71
N GLN A 223 20.24 13.77 11.27
CA GLN A 223 19.90 13.93 9.84
C GLN A 223 19.53 15.37 9.53
N THR A 224 20.10 15.93 8.46
CA THR A 224 19.69 17.23 7.94
C THR A 224 18.45 17.07 7.04
N PRO A 225 17.73 18.15 6.70
CA PRO A 225 16.57 18.04 5.80
C PRO A 225 16.87 17.42 4.43
N SER A 226 18.12 17.50 3.95
CA SER A 226 18.56 16.95 2.66
C SER A 226 19.29 15.62 2.77
N SER A 227 19.46 15.07 3.97
CA SER A 227 20.05 13.74 4.17
C SER A 227 19.10 12.63 3.67
N PRO A 228 19.58 11.38 3.51
CA PRO A 228 18.72 10.25 3.11
C PRO A 228 17.50 10.03 4.02
N LEU A 229 17.65 10.25 5.33
CA LEU A 229 16.57 10.25 6.31
C LEU A 229 16.12 11.68 6.68
N GLY A 230 16.18 12.58 5.69
CA GLY A 230 15.83 13.99 5.79
C GLY A 230 14.33 14.23 5.79
N SER A 231 13.88 15.37 5.26
CA SER A 231 12.45 15.69 5.22
C SER A 231 11.75 15.03 4.03
N VAL A 232 10.61 14.40 4.28
CA VAL A 232 9.79 13.79 3.22
C VAL A 232 8.81 14.80 2.60
N LEU A 233 8.36 15.79 3.38
CA LEU A 233 7.39 16.82 2.95
C LEU A 233 8.05 18.16 2.58
N GLY A 234 9.35 18.31 2.86
CA GLY A 234 10.07 19.57 2.71
C GLY A 234 9.90 20.51 3.90
N ARG A 235 10.13 21.80 3.66
CA ARG A 235 10.00 22.81 4.74
C ARG A 235 8.53 22.96 5.12
N PRO A 236 8.15 22.83 6.41
CA PRO A 236 6.80 23.09 6.86
C PRO A 236 6.35 24.51 6.48
N SER A 237 5.14 24.63 5.96
CA SER A 237 4.53 25.89 5.51
C SER A 237 3.03 25.85 5.78
N PRO A 238 2.43 26.92 6.32
CA PRO A 238 0.98 26.97 6.54
C PRO A 238 0.20 26.83 5.22
N ASP A 239 0.78 27.29 4.11
CA ASP A 239 0.17 27.27 2.77
C ASP A 239 0.35 25.91 2.04
N SER A 240 0.85 24.88 2.73
CA SER A 240 0.95 23.54 2.13
C SER A 240 -0.39 22.82 2.24
N LEU A 241 -0.77 22.05 1.22
CA LEU A 241 -1.99 21.23 1.19
C LEU A 241 -2.16 20.40 2.47
N VAL A 242 -1.07 19.79 2.95
CA VAL A 242 -1.08 18.98 4.17
C VAL A 242 -1.34 19.82 5.42
N SER A 243 -0.78 21.03 5.50
CA SER A 243 -1.06 21.94 6.62
C SER A 243 -2.50 22.45 6.58
N GLU A 244 -3.02 22.82 5.42
CA GLU A 244 -4.44 23.21 5.28
C GLU A 244 -5.39 22.08 5.70
N HIS A 245 -5.10 20.85 5.28
CA HIS A 245 -5.88 19.66 5.66
C HIS A 245 -5.92 19.48 7.19
N PHE A 246 -4.76 19.52 7.86
CA PHE A 246 -4.70 19.35 9.31
C PHE A 246 -5.18 20.56 10.10
N ALA A 247 -5.22 21.77 9.51
CA ALA A 247 -5.83 22.93 10.16
C ALA A 247 -7.33 22.70 10.34
N GLY A 248 -7.97 22.07 9.36
CA GLY A 248 -9.34 21.58 9.48
C GLY A 248 -9.52 20.57 10.61
N ALA A 249 -8.57 19.64 10.79
CA ALA A 249 -8.63 18.65 11.87
C ALA A 249 -8.46 19.28 13.26
N LEU A 250 -7.49 20.18 13.43
CA LEU A 250 -7.26 20.94 14.67
C LEU A 250 -8.46 21.80 15.07
N ALA A 251 -9.18 22.35 14.10
CA ALA A 251 -10.39 23.14 14.36
C ALA A 251 -11.56 22.30 14.90
N ARG A 252 -11.58 20.99 14.62
CA ARG A 252 -12.67 20.10 15.05
C ARG A 252 -12.38 19.46 16.40
N HIS A 253 -11.18 18.91 16.60
CA HIS A 253 -10.86 18.03 17.74
C HIS A 253 -9.43 18.23 18.23
N THR A 254 -9.17 17.86 19.48
CA THR A 254 -7.81 17.70 19.99
C THR A 254 -7.09 16.59 19.22
N VAL A 255 -5.79 16.76 18.98
CA VAL A 255 -4.89 15.75 18.39
C VAL A 255 -3.66 15.54 19.27
N TYR A 256 -2.95 14.43 19.07
CA TYR A 256 -1.63 14.22 19.65
C TYR A 256 -0.53 14.35 18.57
N PRO A 257 0.57 15.07 18.86
CA PRO A 257 0.77 15.91 20.05
C PRO A 257 -0.14 17.16 20.03
N PRO A 258 -0.48 17.73 21.21
CA PRO A 258 -1.23 18.97 21.25
C PRO A 258 -0.38 20.11 20.69
N VAL A 259 -0.97 20.89 19.79
CA VAL A 259 -0.32 22.02 19.10
C VAL A 259 -1.28 23.20 19.03
N SER A 260 -0.73 24.39 18.90
CA SER A 260 -1.51 25.62 18.69
C SER A 260 -1.54 26.06 17.23
N ASP A 261 -0.56 25.63 16.44
CA ASP A 261 -0.46 25.87 15.02
C ASP A 261 -0.15 24.56 14.27
N THR A 262 -0.78 24.36 13.12
CA THR A 262 -0.58 23.18 12.27
C THR A 262 0.87 22.92 11.89
N VAL A 263 1.69 23.96 11.68
CA VAL A 263 3.09 23.76 11.28
C VAL A 263 3.91 23.08 12.38
N GLU A 264 3.46 23.14 13.64
CA GLU A 264 4.10 22.50 14.80
C GLU A 264 3.93 20.97 14.82
N LEU A 265 3.03 20.42 13.99
CA LEU A 265 2.88 18.97 13.83
C LEU A 265 4.08 18.35 13.09
N PHE A 266 4.76 19.13 12.26
CA PHE A 266 5.80 18.63 11.36
C PHE A 266 7.20 18.78 11.94
N ARG A 267 8.11 17.88 11.55
CA ARG A 267 9.55 17.99 11.88
C ARG A 267 9.82 18.11 13.39
N ARG A 268 8.97 17.47 14.19
CA ARG A 268 9.11 17.39 15.65
C ARG A 268 10.30 16.55 16.08
N ARG A 269 10.82 16.80 17.28
CA ARG A 269 12.00 16.11 17.85
C ARG A 269 11.65 15.25 19.08
N ASP A 270 10.42 15.36 19.55
CA ASP A 270 9.90 14.76 20.78
C ASP A 270 8.92 13.61 20.51
N THR A 271 8.67 13.28 19.24
CA THR A 271 7.84 12.13 18.83
C THR A 271 8.71 10.88 18.72
N ASP A 272 9.27 10.43 19.84
CA ASP A 272 10.06 9.20 19.97
C ASP A 272 9.23 8.01 20.48
N ARG A 273 9.86 6.83 20.60
CA ARG A 273 9.19 5.59 21.04
C ARG A 273 8.66 5.66 22.47
N ASN A 274 9.28 6.45 23.36
CA ASN A 274 8.82 6.60 24.73
C ASN A 274 7.59 7.50 24.79
N TRP A 275 7.62 8.62 24.08
CA TRP A 275 6.44 9.47 23.89
C TRP A 275 5.27 8.67 23.31
N LEU A 276 5.52 7.88 22.26
CA LEU A 276 4.49 7.04 21.65
C LEU A 276 3.93 6.03 22.65
N SER A 277 4.78 5.41 23.48
CA SER A 277 4.31 4.46 24.51
C SER A 277 3.37 5.10 25.54
N VAL A 278 3.55 6.40 25.85
CA VAL A 278 2.70 7.14 26.78
C VAL A 278 1.39 7.50 26.12
N VAL A 279 1.42 8.14 24.96
CA VAL A 279 0.21 8.63 24.27
C VAL A 279 -0.73 7.48 23.88
N LEU A 280 -0.20 6.31 23.52
CA LEU A 280 -1.04 5.15 23.20
C LEU A 280 -1.85 4.62 24.39
N GLN A 281 -1.43 4.90 25.64
CA GLN A 281 -2.21 4.52 26.82
C GLN A 281 -3.52 5.32 26.95
N ASP A 282 -3.59 6.51 26.33
CA ASP A 282 -4.79 7.35 26.29
C ASP A 282 -5.85 6.82 25.30
N LYS A 283 -5.62 5.66 24.68
CA LYS A 283 -6.54 4.97 23.76
C LYS A 283 -7.02 5.89 22.61
N PRO A 284 -6.08 6.36 21.77
CA PRO A 284 -6.42 7.20 20.62
C PRO A 284 -7.33 6.46 19.62
N SER A 285 -8.04 7.25 18.80
CA SER A 285 -8.96 6.74 17.77
C SER A 285 -8.23 6.06 16.63
N ARG A 286 -7.12 6.67 16.21
CA ARG A 286 -6.29 6.25 15.07
C ARG A 286 -4.87 6.80 15.21
N MET A 287 -3.95 6.22 14.45
CA MET A 287 -2.59 6.72 14.30
C MET A 287 -2.27 6.93 12.82
N LEU A 288 -1.72 8.08 12.47
CA LEU A 288 -1.15 8.36 11.16
C LEU A 288 0.34 8.65 11.31
N PHE A 289 1.15 7.83 10.66
CA PHE A 289 2.58 8.02 10.52
C PHE A 289 2.91 8.42 9.07
N VAL A 290 3.61 9.55 8.90
CA VAL A 290 4.19 9.98 7.63
C VAL A 290 5.67 10.16 7.85
N GLY A 291 6.51 9.44 7.12
CA GLY A 291 7.96 9.55 7.31
C GLY A 291 8.74 8.42 6.69
N HIS A 292 9.94 8.19 7.22
CA HIS A 292 10.82 7.13 6.74
C HIS A 292 10.47 5.79 7.39
N ALA A 293 10.53 4.74 6.58
CA ALA A 293 10.57 3.37 7.02
C ALA A 293 11.76 2.66 6.39
N SER A 294 12.36 1.73 7.14
CA SER A 294 13.30 0.76 6.60
C SER A 294 12.54 -0.53 6.35
N ALA A 295 12.50 -0.98 5.10
CA ALA A 295 12.03 -2.33 4.80
C ALA A 295 13.06 -3.35 5.31
N ALA A 296 12.58 -4.51 5.74
CA ALA A 296 13.47 -5.65 5.97
C ALA A 296 14.15 -6.05 4.65
N SER A 297 15.46 -6.38 4.70
CA SER A 297 16.15 -6.89 3.52
C SER A 297 15.60 -8.27 3.17
N SER A 298 15.17 -8.46 1.91
CA SER A 298 14.72 -9.75 1.40
C SER A 298 15.84 -10.80 1.38
N GLU A 299 17.11 -10.38 1.38
CA GLU A 299 18.27 -11.29 1.42
C GLU A 299 18.49 -11.90 2.80
N VAL A 300 18.06 -11.21 3.86
CA VAL A 300 18.29 -11.63 5.25
C VAL A 300 17.03 -12.30 5.84
N GLY A 301 15.85 -12.15 5.21
CA GLY A 301 14.67 -12.97 5.48
C GLY A 301 13.85 -12.62 6.74
N TYR A 302 14.13 -11.51 7.42
CA TYR A 302 13.54 -11.18 8.72
C TYR A 302 12.60 -9.97 8.66
N ALA A 303 11.30 -10.22 8.45
CA ALA A 303 10.27 -9.18 8.36
C ALA A 303 10.21 -8.27 9.60
N GLU A 304 10.51 -8.83 10.78
CA GLU A 304 10.46 -8.15 12.07
C GLU A 304 11.52 -7.03 12.22
N ARG A 305 12.50 -6.97 11.29
CA ARG A 305 13.46 -5.86 11.20
C ARG A 305 12.92 -4.63 10.50
N SER A 306 11.76 -4.72 9.86
CA SER A 306 11.09 -3.55 9.32
C SER A 306 10.86 -2.51 10.42
N ALA A 307 11.13 -1.23 10.12
CA ALA A 307 11.22 -0.21 11.16
C ALA A 307 10.66 1.14 10.72
N LEU A 308 10.11 1.88 11.68
CA LEU A 308 9.76 3.29 11.53
C LEU A 308 10.88 4.16 12.12
N HIS A 309 11.21 5.25 11.44
CA HIS A 309 12.18 6.23 11.91
C HIS A 309 11.49 7.35 12.68
N LEU A 310 11.33 7.15 13.99
CA LEU A 310 10.87 8.16 14.94
C LEU A 310 12.00 9.12 15.36
N SER A 311 11.74 10.05 16.27
CA SER A 311 12.76 10.94 16.84
C SER A 311 13.70 10.27 17.87
N CYS A 312 13.78 8.94 17.86
CA CYS A 312 14.59 8.14 18.77
C CYS A 312 16.09 8.40 18.57
N THR A 313 16.80 8.81 19.63
CA THR A 313 18.28 8.83 19.64
C THR A 313 18.86 7.42 19.72
N ALA A 314 20.13 7.24 19.36
CA ALA A 314 20.85 5.96 19.46
C ALA A 314 20.90 5.37 20.89
N LEU A 315 20.70 6.22 21.91
CA LEU A 315 20.66 5.84 23.33
C LEU A 315 19.35 5.16 23.74
N HIS A 316 18.29 5.28 22.94
CA HIS A 316 17.06 4.56 23.24
C HIS A 316 17.31 3.05 23.17
N PRO A 317 16.77 2.26 24.12
CA PRO A 317 16.82 0.81 24.02
C PRO A 317 15.94 0.33 22.85
N GLY A 318 16.38 -0.73 22.18
CA GLY A 318 15.66 -1.36 21.08
C GLY A 318 16.50 -2.43 20.38
N LEU A 319 15.84 -3.20 19.53
CA LEU A 319 16.40 -4.37 18.84
C LEU A 319 17.10 -4.03 17.52
N ALA A 320 16.86 -2.86 16.93
CA ALA A 320 17.62 -2.39 15.78
C ALA A 320 19.01 -1.87 16.17
N ASP A 321 20.00 -2.09 15.30
CA ASP A 321 21.28 -1.39 15.37
C ASP A 321 21.11 0.13 15.16
N PRO A 322 21.92 0.97 15.83
CA PRO A 322 21.92 2.41 15.57
C PRO A 322 22.35 2.75 14.14
N VAL A 323 21.67 3.72 13.55
CA VAL A 323 22.07 4.39 12.30
C VAL A 323 22.58 5.78 12.68
N GLY A 324 23.90 5.89 12.88
CA GLY A 324 24.52 7.11 13.39
C GLY A 324 24.00 7.46 14.79
N SER A 325 23.40 8.65 14.95
CA SER A 325 22.85 9.12 16.23
C SER A 325 21.38 8.72 16.47
N HIS A 326 20.80 7.87 15.62
CA HIS A 326 19.40 7.45 15.66
C HIS A 326 19.27 5.94 15.83
N ARG A 327 18.23 5.48 16.53
CA ARG A 327 17.84 4.05 16.56
C ARG A 327 16.43 3.86 15.99
N PRO A 328 16.27 3.12 14.87
CA PRO A 328 14.95 2.80 14.32
C PRO A 328 14.08 2.02 15.31
N TRP A 329 12.76 2.21 15.26
CA TRP A 329 11.80 1.45 16.07
C TRP A 329 11.21 0.33 15.21
N THR A 330 11.56 -0.91 15.52
CA THR A 330 11.27 -2.08 14.67
C THR A 330 9.91 -2.71 14.98
N ALA A 331 9.41 -3.50 14.04
CA ALA A 331 8.32 -4.43 14.32
C ALA A 331 8.67 -5.38 15.48
N ALA A 332 9.92 -5.86 15.56
CA ALA A 332 10.41 -6.65 16.68
C ALA A 332 10.31 -5.92 18.04
N ASP A 333 10.62 -4.62 18.09
CA ASP A 333 10.46 -3.81 19.31
C ASP A 333 9.00 -3.82 19.79
N LEU A 334 8.05 -3.66 18.86
CA LEU A 334 6.61 -3.68 19.13
C LEU A 334 6.12 -5.08 19.56
N LEU A 335 6.57 -6.12 18.86
CA LEU A 335 6.20 -7.51 19.15
C LEU A 335 6.72 -8.00 20.51
N ALA A 336 7.88 -7.51 20.94
CA ALA A 336 8.45 -7.85 22.23
C ALA A 336 7.60 -7.35 23.42
N ASP A 337 6.84 -6.26 23.24
CA ASP A 337 5.95 -5.72 24.26
C ASP A 337 4.76 -4.97 23.65
N THR A 338 3.75 -5.71 23.23
CA THR A 338 2.51 -5.14 22.68
C THR A 338 1.69 -4.36 23.72
N GLY A 339 1.93 -4.58 25.01
CA GLY A 339 1.27 -3.84 26.10
C GLY A 339 1.85 -2.44 26.29
N ARG A 340 3.13 -2.24 25.99
CA ARG A 340 3.78 -0.93 26.02
C ARG A 340 3.32 -0.01 24.90
N TRP A 341 2.97 -0.56 23.75
CA TRP A 341 2.47 0.19 22.59
C TRP A 341 1.13 -0.38 22.10
N PRO A 342 0.03 -0.21 22.86
CA PRO A 342 -1.27 -0.73 22.50
C PRO A 342 -1.84 0.09 21.33
N MET A 343 -1.75 -0.46 20.11
CA MET A 343 -2.11 0.27 18.90
C MET A 343 -3.61 0.64 18.87
N PRO A 344 -3.95 1.78 18.26
CA PRO A 344 -5.34 2.14 18.05
C PRO A 344 -6.02 1.22 17.02
N PRO A 345 -7.36 1.24 16.91
CA PRO A 345 -8.11 0.42 15.96
C PRO A 345 -7.67 0.60 14.51
N ARG A 346 -7.21 1.81 14.15
CA ARG A 346 -6.81 2.17 12.80
C ARG A 346 -5.43 2.79 12.77
N VAL A 347 -4.54 2.24 11.94
CA VAL A 347 -3.18 2.73 11.77
C VAL A 347 -2.91 2.99 10.28
N ALA A 348 -2.36 4.14 9.95
CA ALA A 348 -1.89 4.49 8.63
C ALA A 348 -0.37 4.70 8.65
N LEU A 349 0.35 3.94 7.82
CA LEU A 349 1.80 4.01 7.64
C LEU A 349 2.10 4.53 6.23
N VAL A 350 2.17 5.86 6.07
CA VAL A 350 2.59 6.50 4.82
C VAL A 350 4.11 6.61 4.84
N ALA A 351 4.77 5.49 4.56
CA ALA A 351 6.21 5.35 4.59
C ALA A 351 6.67 4.27 3.63
N CYS A 352 7.86 4.43 3.05
CA CYS A 352 8.40 3.58 1.99
C CYS A 352 8.31 2.08 2.33
N ALA A 353 7.60 1.33 1.47
CA ALA A 353 7.49 -0.13 1.56
C ALA A 353 7.07 -0.62 2.97
N SER A 354 6.14 0.09 3.60
CA SER A 354 5.65 -0.21 4.95
C SER A 354 4.66 -1.39 5.01
N GLY A 355 4.07 -1.77 3.86
CA GLY A 355 3.07 -2.83 3.73
C GLY A 355 3.64 -4.15 3.23
N THR A 356 4.91 -4.45 3.49
CA THR A 356 5.64 -5.54 2.85
C THR A 356 5.59 -6.88 3.57
N ASP A 357 4.77 -7.06 4.60
CA ASP A 357 4.73 -8.27 5.42
C ASP A 357 4.65 -9.56 4.60
N HIS A 358 3.82 -9.57 3.55
CA HIS A 358 3.67 -10.74 2.68
C HIS A 358 4.94 -11.11 1.90
N ARG A 359 5.95 -10.23 1.78
CA ARG A 359 7.24 -10.50 1.09
C ARG A 359 8.12 -11.52 1.81
N PHE A 360 7.73 -11.98 3.00
CA PHE A 360 8.52 -12.86 3.84
C PHE A 360 7.69 -14.10 4.21
N ASP A 361 8.37 -15.25 4.33
CA ASP A 361 7.75 -16.50 4.77
C ASP A 361 7.24 -16.42 6.21
N GLU A 362 7.94 -15.64 7.05
CA GLU A 362 7.48 -15.24 8.38
C GLU A 362 7.00 -13.78 8.35
N PRO A 363 5.69 -13.54 8.14
CA PRO A 363 5.15 -12.20 7.89
C PRO A 363 4.91 -11.45 9.21
N ASN A 364 5.96 -11.28 10.01
CA ASN A 364 5.97 -10.57 11.30
C ASN A 364 6.46 -9.11 11.15
N GLY A 365 6.09 -8.46 10.04
CA GLY A 365 6.49 -7.09 9.73
C GLY A 365 5.68 -6.04 10.49
N LEU A 366 5.80 -4.79 10.06
CA LEU A 366 5.11 -3.66 10.69
C LEU A 366 3.60 -3.88 10.73
N VAL A 367 2.97 -4.33 9.65
CA VAL A 367 1.51 -4.50 9.60
C VAL A 367 1.04 -5.53 10.62
N ALA A 368 1.69 -6.69 10.65
CA ALA A 368 1.41 -7.76 11.59
C ALA A 368 1.61 -7.30 13.04
N ALA A 369 2.71 -6.60 13.31
CA ALA A 369 2.98 -6.04 14.63
C ALA A 369 1.89 -5.05 15.07
N MET A 370 1.41 -4.17 14.18
CA MET A 370 0.32 -3.24 14.48
C MET A 370 -1.00 -3.98 14.80
N ILE A 371 -1.31 -5.05 14.07
CA ILE A 371 -2.52 -5.86 14.28
C ILE A 371 -2.45 -6.63 15.61
N LEU A 372 -1.30 -7.27 15.89
CA LEU A 372 -1.06 -7.98 17.14
C LEU A 372 -1.09 -7.04 18.36
N ALA A 373 -0.67 -5.79 18.17
CA ALA A 373 -0.75 -4.75 19.18
C ALA A 373 -2.15 -4.13 19.36
N GLY A 374 -3.12 -4.48 18.51
CA GLY A 374 -4.54 -4.13 18.73
C GLY A 374 -5.29 -3.65 17.51
N SER A 375 -4.60 -3.27 16.42
CA SER A 375 -5.25 -2.66 15.25
C SER A 375 -6.22 -3.63 14.56
N GLU A 376 -7.32 -3.09 14.03
CA GLU A 376 -8.29 -3.80 13.18
C GLU A 376 -8.01 -3.54 11.70
N LEU A 377 -7.44 -2.37 11.40
CA LEU A 377 -7.14 -1.91 10.05
C LEU A 377 -5.78 -1.21 10.00
N VAL A 378 -4.97 -1.58 9.01
CA VAL A 378 -3.69 -0.94 8.73
C VAL A 378 -3.62 -0.56 7.26
N THR A 379 -3.49 0.73 6.94
CA THR A 379 -3.16 1.20 5.59
C THR A 379 -1.66 1.43 5.50
N ALA A 380 -1.03 0.95 4.43
CA ALA A 380 0.41 1.03 4.22
C ALA A 380 0.73 1.21 2.73
N THR A 381 2.02 1.36 2.39
CA THR A 381 2.46 1.45 0.99
C THR A 381 3.20 0.18 0.55
N LEU A 382 2.97 -0.25 -0.68
CA LEU A 382 3.60 -1.41 -1.30
C LEU A 382 5.09 -1.19 -1.64
N TRP A 383 5.49 0.06 -1.90
CA TRP A 383 6.82 0.42 -2.36
C TRP A 383 7.28 1.79 -1.83
N SER A 384 8.51 2.16 -2.18
CA SER A 384 9.12 3.46 -1.86
C SER A 384 8.46 4.60 -2.60
N LEU A 385 8.11 5.68 -1.91
CA LEU A 385 7.47 6.84 -2.51
C LEU A 385 8.49 7.96 -2.80
N PRO A 386 8.36 8.69 -3.91
CA PRO A 386 9.10 9.95 -4.08
C PRO A 386 8.72 10.94 -2.97
N THR A 387 9.70 11.63 -2.39
CA THR A 387 9.44 12.75 -1.48
C THR A 387 8.86 13.93 -2.26
N THR A 388 8.22 14.87 -1.57
CA THR A 388 7.71 16.10 -2.20
C THR A 388 8.84 16.85 -2.92
N ALA A 389 10.04 16.92 -2.33
CA ALA A 389 11.21 17.50 -2.97
C ALA A 389 11.72 16.67 -4.16
N GLY A 390 11.71 15.34 -4.04
CA GLY A 390 12.11 14.43 -5.11
C GLY A 390 11.23 14.58 -6.34
N TYR A 391 9.91 14.63 -6.16
CA TYR A 391 8.95 14.87 -7.24
C TYR A 391 9.14 16.24 -7.90
N ARG A 392 9.20 17.32 -7.10
CA ARG A 392 9.40 18.69 -7.60
C ARG A 392 10.71 18.91 -8.34
N SER A 393 11.74 18.10 -8.08
CA SER A 393 13.01 18.21 -8.81
C SER A 393 12.91 17.76 -10.27
N LEU A 394 11.85 17.03 -10.61
CA LEU A 394 11.57 16.51 -11.97
C LEU A 394 10.29 17.05 -12.58
N ALA A 395 9.36 17.59 -11.79
CA ALA A 395 8.14 18.23 -12.28
C ALA A 395 8.44 19.66 -12.80
N ASP A 396 7.79 20.05 -13.90
CA ASP A 396 7.94 21.37 -14.52
C ASP A 396 7.30 22.49 -13.68
N GLY A 397 8.04 22.97 -12.68
CA GLY A 397 7.94 24.32 -12.12
C GLY A 397 6.72 24.70 -11.27
N ASP A 398 5.60 23.98 -11.34
CA ASP A 398 4.41 24.28 -10.52
C ASP A 398 4.57 23.69 -9.10
N THR A 399 4.85 24.56 -8.15
CA THR A 399 5.05 24.22 -6.74
C THR A 399 3.75 23.91 -6.01
N ALA A 400 2.58 24.22 -6.60
CA ALA A 400 1.27 23.92 -6.03
C ALA A 400 0.91 22.42 -6.11
N ILE A 401 1.53 21.68 -7.03
CA ILE A 401 1.30 20.25 -7.19
C ILE A 401 2.04 19.49 -6.07
N ASP A 402 1.29 18.74 -5.26
CA ASP A 402 1.83 17.92 -4.18
C ASP A 402 1.09 16.57 -4.08
N PRO A 403 1.43 15.57 -4.93
CA PRO A 403 0.78 14.27 -4.92
C PRO A 403 0.99 13.52 -3.61
N MET A 404 2.12 13.79 -2.93
CA MET A 404 2.38 13.25 -1.60
C MET A 404 1.40 13.85 -0.58
N GLY A 405 1.18 15.16 -0.63
CA GLY A 405 0.20 15.83 0.20
C GLY A 405 -1.24 15.35 -0.05
N GLU A 406 -1.66 15.22 -1.31
CA GLU A 406 -2.96 14.65 -1.67
C GLU A 406 -3.16 13.25 -1.10
N LEU A 407 -2.12 12.40 -1.19
CA LEU A 407 -2.13 11.04 -0.66
C LEU A 407 -2.32 11.05 0.87
N ILE A 408 -1.59 11.90 1.60
CA ILE A 408 -1.70 12.00 3.06
C ILE A 408 -3.09 12.45 3.48
N ALA A 409 -3.61 13.50 2.86
CA ALA A 409 -4.96 14.01 3.15
C ALA A 409 -6.05 12.97 2.87
N ALA A 410 -5.91 12.20 1.78
CA ALA A 410 -6.84 11.14 1.43
C ALA A 410 -6.81 9.97 2.42
N VAL A 411 -5.62 9.53 2.84
CA VAL A 411 -5.48 8.47 3.85
C VAL A 411 -6.04 8.93 5.20
N ASP A 412 -5.73 10.14 5.62
CA ASP A 412 -6.24 10.72 6.87
C ASP A 412 -7.78 10.80 6.88
N SER A 413 -8.36 11.35 5.81
CA SER A 413 -9.81 11.46 5.64
C SER A 413 -10.50 10.10 5.59
N ALA A 414 -9.89 9.11 4.92
CA ALA A 414 -10.42 7.76 4.88
C ALA A 414 -10.44 7.13 6.28
N HIS A 415 -9.38 7.31 7.07
CA HIS A 415 -9.29 6.75 8.42
C HIS A 415 -10.23 7.41 9.44
N GLU A 416 -10.70 8.63 9.18
CA GLU A 416 -11.76 9.31 9.96
C GLU A 416 -13.17 8.83 9.60
N SER A 417 -13.37 8.30 8.39
CA SER A 417 -14.69 7.87 7.89
C SER A 417 -15.18 6.54 8.47
N ASP A 418 -16.46 6.21 8.35
CA ASP A 418 -17.00 4.93 8.86
C ASP A 418 -16.39 3.70 8.16
N ASP A 419 -16.14 3.78 6.85
CA ASP A 419 -15.50 2.72 6.06
C ASP A 419 -14.27 3.24 5.29
N PRO A 420 -13.06 3.15 5.89
CA PRO A 420 -11.82 3.62 5.28
C PRO A 420 -11.51 2.94 3.95
N VAL A 421 -11.89 1.68 3.75
CA VAL A 421 -11.60 0.93 2.52
C VAL A 421 -12.43 1.49 1.37
N VAL A 422 -13.73 1.73 1.58
CA VAL A 422 -14.60 2.32 0.56
C VAL A 422 -14.16 3.74 0.20
N VAL A 423 -13.86 4.56 1.20
CA VAL A 423 -13.47 5.96 1.00
C VAL A 423 -12.12 6.06 0.29
N LEU A 424 -11.13 5.27 0.72
CA LEU A 424 -9.82 5.27 0.08
C LEU A 424 -9.89 4.70 -1.35
N GLY A 425 -10.63 3.61 -1.55
CA GLY A 425 -10.85 3.05 -2.89
C GLY A 425 -11.58 4.03 -3.81
N ARG A 426 -12.51 4.84 -3.30
CA ARG A 426 -13.17 5.92 -4.06
C ARG A 426 -12.15 6.98 -4.51
N TRP A 427 -11.24 7.37 -3.63
CA TRP A 427 -10.16 8.31 -3.96
C TRP A 427 -9.19 7.71 -4.99
N GLN A 428 -8.73 6.47 -4.83
CA GLN A 428 -7.86 5.80 -5.81
C GLN A 428 -8.51 5.74 -7.20
N ARG A 429 -9.81 5.40 -7.27
CA ARG A 429 -10.58 5.44 -8.54
C ARG A 429 -10.68 6.85 -9.12
N ALA A 430 -10.76 7.89 -8.30
CA ALA A 430 -10.78 9.28 -8.77
C ALA A 430 -9.42 9.69 -9.35
N GLN A 431 -8.32 9.34 -8.68
CA GLN A 431 -6.96 9.56 -9.18
C GLN A 431 -6.72 8.81 -10.50
N MET A 432 -7.16 7.56 -10.59
CA MET A 432 -7.09 6.79 -11.82
C MET A 432 -7.89 7.43 -12.96
N ARG A 433 -9.08 7.99 -12.70
CA ARG A 433 -9.85 8.73 -13.73
C ARG A 433 -9.15 10.01 -14.19
N ARG A 434 -8.55 10.77 -13.27
CA ARG A 434 -7.72 11.95 -13.59
C ARG A 434 -6.56 11.55 -14.49
N TRP A 435 -5.79 10.54 -14.07
CA TRP A 435 -4.69 9.97 -14.83
C TRP A 435 -5.12 9.55 -16.24
N ARG A 436 -6.20 8.75 -16.35
CA ARG A 436 -6.76 8.30 -17.63
C ARG A 436 -7.17 9.46 -18.54
N SER A 437 -7.59 10.59 -17.97
CA SER A 437 -7.94 11.81 -18.72
C SER A 437 -6.74 12.66 -19.15
N GLY A 438 -5.51 12.27 -18.80
CA GLY A 438 -4.27 12.96 -19.15
C GLY A 438 -3.70 13.85 -18.05
N ASP A 439 -4.30 13.89 -16.86
CA ASP A 439 -3.74 14.62 -15.72
C ASP A 439 -2.55 13.84 -15.11
N VAL A 440 -1.34 14.21 -15.54
CA VAL A 440 -0.09 13.57 -15.10
C VAL A 440 0.25 13.82 -13.62
N THR A 441 -0.44 14.75 -12.97
CA THR A 441 -0.24 15.02 -11.53
C THR A 441 -0.86 13.93 -10.65
N ALA A 442 -1.87 13.22 -11.17
CA ALA A 442 -2.46 12.03 -10.55
C ALA A 442 -1.59 10.79 -10.81
N HIS A 443 -0.29 10.86 -10.48
CA HIS A 443 0.69 9.86 -10.89
C HIS A 443 0.54 8.52 -10.13
N PRO A 444 0.46 7.34 -10.82
CA PRO A 444 0.21 6.03 -10.22
C PRO A 444 1.19 5.62 -9.12
N VAL A 445 2.46 6.05 -9.23
CA VAL A 445 3.49 5.78 -8.21
C VAL A 445 3.05 6.15 -6.79
N PHE A 446 2.15 7.14 -6.63
CA PHE A 446 1.60 7.54 -5.34
C PHE A 446 0.36 6.74 -5.00
N TRP A 447 -0.75 6.95 -5.71
CA TRP A 447 -2.05 6.42 -5.30
C TRP A 447 -2.18 4.90 -5.46
N ALA A 448 -1.46 4.28 -6.39
CA ALA A 448 -1.47 2.83 -6.58
C ALA A 448 -0.59 2.09 -5.55
N SER A 449 0.24 2.83 -4.81
CA SER A 449 1.06 2.25 -3.74
C SER A 449 0.24 1.86 -2.52
N LEU A 450 -0.92 2.48 -2.33
CA LEU A 450 -1.72 2.30 -1.12
C LEU A 450 -2.41 0.94 -1.11
N VAL A 451 -2.29 0.28 0.03
CA VAL A 451 -3.00 -0.95 0.34
C VAL A 451 -3.55 -0.90 1.76
N THR A 452 -4.71 -1.52 1.97
CA THR A 452 -5.32 -1.64 3.30
C THR A 452 -5.42 -3.10 3.70
N PHE A 453 -4.88 -3.41 4.87
CA PHE A 453 -5.01 -4.67 5.56
C PHE A 453 -6.15 -4.57 6.56
N ALA A 454 -7.09 -5.49 6.51
CA ALA A 454 -8.24 -5.50 7.41
C ALA A 454 -8.44 -6.88 8.01
N VAL A 455 -8.63 -6.94 9.33
CA VAL A 455 -9.01 -8.19 10.01
C VAL A 455 -10.46 -8.55 9.59
N PRO A 456 -10.77 -9.81 9.25
CA PRO A 456 -12.05 -10.21 8.65
C PRO A 456 -13.34 -9.82 9.42
N ASP A 457 -13.25 -9.58 10.73
CA ASP A 457 -14.40 -9.21 11.58
C ASP A 457 -14.83 -7.73 11.44
N HIS A 458 -14.13 -6.90 10.65
CA HIS A 458 -14.45 -5.47 10.49
C HIS A 458 -15.70 -5.20 9.60
N ARG A 459 -16.25 -6.22 8.91
CA ARG A 459 -17.42 -6.07 8.00
C ARG A 459 -18.55 -7.08 8.29
N ALA A 460 -18.82 -7.35 9.57
CA ALA A 460 -19.93 -8.20 9.99
C ALA A 460 -21.27 -7.46 9.87
#